data_AF-X0WMX9-F1
#
_entry.id   AF-X0WMX9-F1
#
_cell.length_a   1.000
_cell.length_b   1.000
_cell.length_c   1.000
_cell.angle_alpha   90.00
_cell.angle_beta   90.00
_cell.angle_gamma   90.00
#
_symmetry.space_group_name_H-M   'P 1'
#
loop_
_entity.id
_entity.type
_entity.pdbx_description
1 polymer ?
#
loop_
_entity_poly.entity_id
_entity_poly.type
_entity_poly.pdbx_seq_one_letter_code
_entity_poly.pdbx_strand_id
1 'polypeptide(L)'
;MIRVEGFDKAQQLLARRNFWESFAASPKMAAQIKQVFDEELSPQEVVERIINQVRDKGDKALFDYAKKLDRVELEHLEISRQELISAYDIVDEELISALKLASERIREFHLGCSH
;
A
#
# COMPACT_ATOMS: atom_id res chain seq x y z
N MET A 1 9.23 -5.38 29.87
CA MET A 1 8.03 -6.18 29.51
C MET A 1 6.88 -5.68 30.37
N ILE A 2 5.79 -5.19 29.76
CA ILE A 2 4.65 -4.65 30.52
C ILE A 2 3.77 -5.83 30.96
N ARG A 3 3.52 -5.98 32.26
CA ARG A 3 2.63 -6.99 32.82
C ARG A 3 1.31 -6.31 33.21
N VAL A 4 0.20 -6.82 32.71
CA VAL A 4 -1.14 -6.28 32.94
C VAL A 4 -1.99 -7.35 33.60
N GLU A 5 -2.64 -6.99 34.71
CA GLU A 5 -3.46 -7.91 35.49
C GLU A 5 -4.94 -7.47 35.47
N GLY A 6 -5.83 -8.42 35.20
CA GLY A 6 -7.28 -8.23 35.15
C GLY A 6 -7.85 -8.16 33.73
N PHE A 7 -9.02 -8.79 33.53
CA PHE A 7 -9.70 -8.88 32.23
C PHE A 7 -10.03 -7.51 31.65
N ASP A 8 -10.58 -6.58 32.44
CA ASP A 8 -10.98 -5.25 31.93
C ASP A 8 -9.77 -4.43 31.42
N LYS A 9 -8.65 -4.49 32.15
CA LYS A 9 -7.40 -3.81 31.76
C LYS A 9 -6.75 -4.47 30.55
N ALA A 10 -6.76 -5.80 30.49
CA ALA A 10 -6.26 -6.55 29.35
C ALA A 10 -7.14 -6.31 28.11
N GLN A 11 -8.46 -6.29 28.26
CA GLN A 11 -9.42 -6.07 27.18
C GLN A 11 -9.24 -4.69 26.54
N GLN A 12 -8.95 -3.63 27.30
CA GLN A 12 -8.68 -2.32 26.72
C GLN A 12 -7.41 -2.27 25.85
N LEU A 13 -6.41 -3.08 26.17
CA LEU A 13 -5.13 -3.14 25.44
C LEU A 13 -5.13 -4.15 24.30
N LEU A 14 -5.91 -5.23 24.44
CA LEU A 14 -6.04 -6.32 23.47
C LEU A 14 -7.23 -6.16 22.55
N ALA A 15 -8.21 -5.33 22.91
CA ALA A 15 -9.21 -4.87 21.97
C ALA A 15 -8.44 -4.19 20.85
N ARG A 16 -8.47 -4.80 19.66
CA ARG A 16 -8.18 -4.11 18.40
C ARG A 16 -9.20 -2.98 18.26
N ARG A 17 -8.99 -1.89 19.00
CA ARG A 17 -9.47 -0.59 18.59
C ARG A 17 -8.87 -0.37 17.22
N ASN A 18 -9.76 -0.14 16.27
CA ASN A 18 -9.48 -0.01 14.85
C ASN A 18 -8.08 0.62 14.68
N PHE A 19 -7.13 -0.18 14.19
CA PHE A 19 -5.74 0.25 13.99
C PHE A 19 -5.66 1.59 13.23
N TRP A 20 -6.67 1.85 12.40
CA TRP A 20 -6.89 3.07 11.64
C TRP A 20 -7.41 4.26 12.45
N GLU A 21 -8.22 4.07 13.50
CA GLU A 21 -8.68 5.16 14.40
C GLU A 21 -7.52 5.76 15.20
N SER A 22 -6.45 4.98 15.43
CA SER A 22 -5.26 5.44 16.16
C SER A 22 -4.25 6.18 15.27
N PHE A 23 -4.43 6.23 13.95
CA PHE A 23 -3.53 6.93 13.05
C PHE A 23 -3.87 8.41 12.99
N ALA A 24 -3.49 9.15 14.04
CA ALA A 24 -3.40 10.60 13.94
C ALA A 24 -2.42 10.93 12.80
N ALA A 25 -2.88 11.72 11.83
CA ALA A 25 -2.02 12.08 10.71
C ALA A 25 -0.79 12.82 11.22
N SER A 26 0.40 12.43 10.74
CA SER A 26 1.58 13.25 10.98
C SER A 26 1.36 14.64 10.35
N PRO A 27 1.96 15.73 10.88
CA PRO A 27 1.80 17.06 10.30
C PRO A 27 2.16 17.11 8.81
N LYS A 28 3.17 16.34 8.40
CA LYS A 28 3.56 16.19 6.99
C LYS A 28 2.45 15.55 6.16
N MET A 29 1.84 14.48 6.66
CA MET A 29 0.74 13.81 5.97
C MET A 29 -0.49 14.69 5.89
N ALA A 30 -0.88 15.38 6.97
CA ALA A 30 -1.99 16.32 6.96
C ALA A 30 -1.76 17.46 5.94
N ALA A 31 -0.55 18.00 5.86
CA ALA A 31 -0.19 19.01 4.86
C ALA A 31 -0.26 18.46 3.43
N GLN A 32 0.21 17.23 3.19
CA GLN A 32 0.10 16.58 1.88
C GLN A 32 -1.35 16.31 1.49
N ILE A 33 -2.18 15.83 2.42
CA ILE A 33 -3.61 15.61 2.20
C ILE A 33 -4.28 16.92 1.80
N LYS A 34 -4.02 18.00 2.54
CA LYS A 34 -4.54 19.33 2.21
C LYS A 34 -4.07 19.81 0.83
N GLN A 35 -2.79 19.62 0.50
CA GLN A 35 -2.26 20.01 -0.81
C GLN A 35 -2.89 19.22 -1.97
N VAL A 36 -3.13 17.93 -1.77
CA VAL A 36 -3.68 17.06 -2.80
C VAL A 36 -5.19 17.28 -2.92
N PHE A 37 -5.93 17.20 -1.83
CA PHE A 37 -7.39 17.19 -1.83
C PHE A 37 -8.02 18.57 -1.68
N ASP A 38 -7.22 19.61 -1.46
CA ASP A 38 -7.65 21.00 -1.19
C ASP A 38 -8.56 21.10 0.05
N GLU A 39 -8.47 20.12 0.94
CA GLU A 39 -9.34 19.97 2.11
C GLU A 39 -8.55 19.36 3.28
N GLU A 40 -8.86 19.77 4.50
CA GLU A 40 -8.35 19.14 5.71
C GLU A 40 -9.13 17.86 6.00
N LEU A 41 -8.58 16.73 5.57
CA LEU A 41 -9.20 15.42 5.71
C LEU A 41 -8.32 14.53 6.59
N SER A 42 -8.97 13.69 7.40
CA SER A 42 -8.32 12.56 8.03
C SER A 42 -7.89 11.52 6.98
N PRO A 43 -6.89 10.66 7.27
CA PRO A 43 -6.53 9.56 6.38
C PRO A 43 -7.71 8.65 6.05
N GLN A 44 -8.61 8.44 7.02
CA GLN A 44 -9.81 7.63 6.82
C GLN A 44 -10.74 8.28 5.77
N GLU A 45 -11.05 9.57 5.90
CA GLU A 45 -11.89 10.28 4.93
C GLU A 45 -11.27 10.31 3.52
N VAL A 46 -9.95 10.43 3.44
CA VAL A 46 -9.22 10.33 2.16
C VAL A 46 -9.41 8.95 1.53
N VAL A 47 -9.21 7.87 2.29
CA VAL A 47 -9.38 6.50 1.80
C VAL A 47 -10.82 6.24 1.36
N GLU A 48 -11.81 6.63 2.17
CA GLU A 48 -13.22 6.49 1.83
C GLU A 48 -13.56 7.24 0.53
N ARG A 49 -13.04 8.47 0.37
CA ARG A 49 -13.21 9.26 -0.84
C ARG A 49 -12.60 8.59 -2.07
N ILE A 50 -11.36 8.08 -1.98
CA ILE A 50 -10.69 7.38 -3.08
C ILE A 50 -11.50 6.14 -3.49
N ILE A 51 -11.89 5.31 -2.52
CA ILE A 51 -12.67 4.09 -2.77
C ILE A 51 -13.99 4.42 -3.48
N ASN A 52 -14.72 5.43 -3.00
CA ASN A 52 -15.99 5.82 -3.61
C ASN A 52 -15.78 6.35 -5.03
N GLN A 53 -14.75 7.18 -5.27
CA GLN A 53 -14.47 7.66 -6.63
C GLN A 53 -14.08 6.54 -7.59
N VAL A 54 -13.31 5.54 -7.14
CA VAL A 54 -12.97 4.37 -7.96
C VAL A 54 -14.19 3.51 -8.24
N ARG A 55 -15.09 3.32 -7.26
CA ARG A 55 -16.36 2.62 -7.49
C ARG A 55 -17.27 3.33 -8.50
N ASP A 56 -17.33 4.66 -8.42
CA ASP A 56 -18.23 5.45 -9.25
C ASP A 56 -17.69 5.66 -10.68
N LYS A 57 -16.37 5.84 -10.83
CA LYS A 57 -15.73 6.27 -12.09
C LYS A 57 -14.80 5.22 -12.70
N GLY A 58 -14.55 4.11 -12.03
CA GLY A 58 -13.66 3.04 -12.48
C GLY A 58 -12.25 3.55 -12.80
N ASP A 59 -11.71 3.06 -13.92
CA ASP A 59 -10.33 3.33 -14.37
C ASP A 59 -10.01 4.82 -14.51
N LYS A 60 -11.01 5.65 -14.86
CA LYS A 60 -10.80 7.11 -14.92
C LYS A 60 -10.28 7.67 -13.60
N ALA A 61 -10.82 7.21 -12.47
CA ALA A 61 -10.32 7.63 -11.16
C ALA A 61 -8.91 7.12 -10.90
N LEU A 62 -8.56 5.92 -11.38
CA LEU A 62 -7.21 5.37 -11.25
C LEU A 62 -6.18 6.24 -12.01
N PHE A 63 -6.47 6.61 -13.26
CA PHE A 63 -5.64 7.54 -14.03
C PHE A 63 -5.51 8.90 -13.36
N ASP A 64 -6.62 9.46 -12.87
CA ASP A 64 -6.63 10.75 -12.16
C ASP A 64 -5.75 10.68 -10.90
N TYR A 65 -5.83 9.60 -10.12
CA TYR A 65 -5.03 9.43 -8.90
C TYR A 65 -3.55 9.14 -9.17
N ALA A 66 -3.20 8.37 -10.20
CA ALA A 66 -1.81 8.19 -10.62
C ALA A 66 -1.15 9.53 -10.96
N LYS A 67 -1.86 10.39 -11.71
CA LYS A 67 -1.39 11.75 -12.01
C LYS A 67 -1.29 12.63 -10.76
N LYS A 68 -2.26 12.52 -9.86
CA LYS A 68 -2.37 13.41 -8.71
C LYS A 68 -1.39 13.07 -7.58
N LEU A 69 -1.18 11.78 -7.31
CA LEU A 69 -0.40 11.27 -6.19
C LEU A 69 1.02 10.92 -6.63
N ASP A 70 1.16 10.11 -7.68
CA ASP A 70 2.45 9.61 -8.17
C ASP A 70 3.10 10.57 -9.17
N ARG A 71 2.35 11.58 -9.64
CA ARG A 71 2.80 12.57 -10.64
C ARG A 71 3.16 11.93 -11.97
N VAL A 72 2.49 10.84 -12.32
CA VAL A 72 2.67 10.11 -13.58
C VAL A 72 1.38 10.13 -14.39
N GLU A 73 1.47 10.48 -15.67
CA GLU A 73 0.38 10.30 -16.62
C GLU A 73 0.50 8.90 -17.24
N LEU A 74 -0.47 8.04 -16.96
CA LEU A 74 -0.52 6.68 -17.50
C LEU A 74 -1.38 6.65 -18.76
N GLU A 75 -0.93 5.93 -19.78
CA GLU A 75 -1.73 5.62 -20.97
C GLU A 75 -2.50 4.31 -20.80
N HIS A 76 -1.91 3.36 -20.06
CA HIS A 76 -2.45 2.03 -19.81
C HIS A 76 -2.25 1.66 -18.33
N LEU A 77 -3.22 0.93 -17.75
CA LEU A 77 -3.10 0.38 -16.41
C LEU A 77 -2.31 -0.94 -16.39
N GLU A 78 -2.34 -1.68 -17.49
CA GLU A 78 -1.62 -2.94 -17.66
C GLU A 78 -0.37 -2.73 -18.51
N ILE A 79 0.73 -3.32 -18.06
CA ILE A 79 2.01 -3.31 -18.77
C ILE A 79 1.95 -4.33 -19.91
N SER A 80 2.39 -3.93 -21.11
CA SER A 80 2.42 -4.86 -22.23
C SER A 80 3.45 -5.97 -22.03
N ARG A 81 3.19 -7.16 -22.58
CA ARG A 81 4.17 -8.26 -22.54
C ARG A 81 5.53 -7.86 -23.13
N GLN A 82 5.53 -7.01 -24.16
CA GLN A 82 6.74 -6.54 -24.80
C GLN A 82 7.54 -5.62 -23.88
N GLU A 83 6.88 -4.69 -23.21
CA GLU A 83 7.52 -3.80 -22.23
C GLU A 83 8.08 -4.60 -21.06
N LEU A 84 7.36 -5.61 -20.58
CA LEU A 84 7.83 -6.49 -19.52
C LEU A 84 9.11 -7.26 -19.91
N ILE A 85 9.15 -7.83 -21.12
CA ILE A 85 10.36 -8.52 -21.63
C ILE A 85 11.52 -7.52 -21.78
N SER A 86 11.24 -6.35 -22.37
CA SER A 86 12.27 -5.33 -22.59
C SER A 86 12.85 -4.81 -21.27
N ALA A 87 12.00 -4.63 -20.24
CA ALA A 87 12.43 -4.27 -18.90
C ALA A 87 13.26 -5.36 -18.22
N TYR A 88 12.96 -6.63 -18.48
CA TYR A 88 13.76 -7.75 -17.98
C TYR A 88 15.16 -7.79 -18.62
N ASP A 89 15.23 -7.60 -19.94
CA ASP A 89 16.47 -7.74 -20.72
C ASP A 89 17.50 -6.63 -20.44
N ILE A 90 17.08 -5.48 -19.91
CA ILE A 90 17.99 -4.37 -19.55
C ILE A 90 18.55 -4.47 -18.13
N VAL A 91 18.07 -5.43 -17.32
CA VAL A 91 18.55 -5.61 -15.94
C VAL A 91 19.78 -6.51 -15.95
N ASP A 92 20.76 -6.16 -15.11
CA ASP A 92 22.00 -6.90 -14.96
C ASP A 92 21.76 -8.38 -14.54
N GLU A 93 22.49 -9.30 -15.16
CA GLU A 93 22.34 -10.75 -14.93
C GLU A 93 22.64 -11.16 -13.48
N GLU A 94 23.56 -10.48 -12.79
CA GLU A 94 23.87 -10.72 -11.38
C GLU A 94 22.67 -10.36 -10.51
N LEU A 95 22.04 -9.21 -10.77
CA LEU A 95 20.84 -8.78 -10.06
C LEU A 95 19.67 -9.73 -10.30
N ILE A 96 19.45 -10.16 -11.55
CA ILE A 96 18.43 -11.17 -11.89
C ILE A 96 18.68 -12.46 -11.12
N SER A 97 19.94 -12.93 -11.07
CA SER A 97 20.31 -14.16 -10.39
C SER A 97 20.09 -14.06 -8.87
N ALA A 98 20.41 -12.92 -8.26
CA ALA A 98 20.17 -12.65 -6.85
C ALA A 98 18.66 -12.66 -6.51
N LEU A 99 17.83 -12.03 -7.35
CA LEU A 99 16.38 -12.02 -7.17
C LEU A 99 15.76 -13.43 -7.34
N LYS A 100 16.25 -14.22 -8.29
CA LYS A 100 15.83 -15.63 -8.47
C LYS A 100 16.14 -16.46 -7.22
N LEU A 101 17.35 -16.37 -6.68
CA LEU A 101 17.74 -17.07 -5.44
C LEU A 101 16.88 -16.64 -4.24
N ALA A 102 16.60 -15.34 -4.10
CA ALA A 102 15.70 -14.85 -3.06
C ALA A 102 14.29 -15.42 -3.21
N SER A 103 13.76 -15.44 -4.43
CA SER A 103 12.43 -16.00 -4.72
C SER A 103 12.32 -17.49 -4.39
N GLU A 104 13.37 -18.26 -4.63
CA GLU A 104 13.45 -19.68 -4.33
C GLU A 104 13.40 -19.92 -2.81
N ARG A 105 14.24 -19.23 -2.04
CA ARG A 105 14.27 -19.34 -0.57
C ARG A 105 12.94 -18.95 0.06
N ILE A 106 12.30 -17.88 -0.44
CA ILE A 106 10.97 -17.47 0.02
C ILE A 106 9.95 -18.58 -0.25
N ARG A 107 9.97 -19.17 -1.46
CA ARG A 107 9.07 -20.26 -1.82
C ARG A 107 9.28 -21.49 -0.94
N GLU A 108 10.52 -21.92 -0.75
CA GLU A 108 10.87 -23.06 0.10
C GLU A 108 10.37 -22.87 1.53
N PHE A 109 10.55 -21.68 2.11
CA PHE A 109 10.04 -21.35 3.44
C PHE A 109 8.51 -21.48 3.53
N HIS A 110 7.77 -20.88 2.59
CA HIS A 110 6.30 -20.93 2.61
C HIS A 110 5.75 -22.35 2.39
N LEU A 111 6.38 -23.15 1.53
CA LEU A 111 6.01 -24.54 1.31
C LEU A 111 6.32 -25.41 2.54
N GLY A 112 7.47 -25.21 3.19
CA GLY A 112 7.86 -25.93 4.40
C GLY A 112 7.02 -25.58 5.63
N CYS A 113 6.48 -24.37 5.72
CA CYS A 113 5.60 -23.92 6.82
C CYS A 113 4.12 -24.29 6.64
N SER A 114 3.74 -24.99 5.57
CA SER A 114 2.36 -25.42 5.33
C SER A 114 2.00 -26.76 6.01
N HIS A 115 2.73 -27.15 7.05
CA HIS A 115 2.51 -28.33 7.90
C HIS A 115 2.37 -27.93 9.37
#